data_AF-A0A168PCT2-F1
#
_entry.id   AF-A0A168PCT2-F1
#
_cell.length_a   1.000
_cell.length_b   1.000
_cell.length_c   1.000
_cell.angle_alpha   90.00
_cell.angle_beta   90.00
_cell.angle_gamma   90.00
#
_symmetry.space_group_name_H-M   'P 1'
#
loop_
_entity.id
_entity.type
_entity.pdbx_description
1 polymer ?
#
loop_
_entity_poly.entity_id
_entity_poly.type
_entity_poly.pdbx_seq_one_letter_code
_entity_poly.pdbx_strand_id
1 'polypeptide(L)'
;MLSEKDTDLNKVPYDEIFNIFNQTCVSLPKVIKLTSVRCAQIKARWKEYNSIGTFIKVFKMAEESDFLSGKNNKWAGCCFDWLMQKDKFIQVLEGNYRNIQGSNNFKPRDNAVEYYKELEKVTQQRLIGEDNENADMEETVDNKAIIENMKNKARNG
;
A
#
# COMPACT_ATOMS: atom_id res chain seq x y z
N MET A 1 19.11 -22.75 -18.00
CA MET A 1 18.25 -23.07 -16.84
C MET A 1 17.76 -21.73 -16.31
N LEU A 2 16.44 -21.54 -16.28
CA LEU A 2 15.76 -20.24 -16.17
C LEU A 2 16.07 -19.55 -14.82
N SER A 3 16.53 -18.30 -14.90
CA SER A 3 16.64 -17.38 -13.78
C SER A 3 15.33 -16.59 -13.65
N GLU A 4 14.49 -16.95 -12.67
CA GLU A 4 13.27 -16.20 -12.35
C GLU A 4 13.19 -15.88 -10.85
N LYS A 5 14.19 -15.14 -10.35
CA LYS A 5 14.11 -14.49 -9.03
C LYS A 5 14.76 -13.12 -9.04
N ASP A 6 14.37 -12.30 -10.01
CA ASP A 6 14.52 -10.84 -9.92
C ASP A 6 13.12 -10.24 -9.83
N THR A 7 12.51 -10.36 -8.64
CA THR A 7 11.28 -9.62 -8.31
C THR A 7 11.63 -8.16 -8.11
N ASP A 8 11.48 -7.38 -9.18
CA ASP A 8 11.56 -5.92 -9.17
C ASP A 8 10.59 -5.35 -8.13
N LEU A 9 11.14 -4.91 -6.99
CA LEU A 9 10.43 -4.30 -5.86
C LEU A 9 9.63 -3.05 -6.26
N ASN A 10 9.82 -2.52 -7.48
CA ASN A 10 9.13 -1.33 -7.99
C ASN A 10 7.92 -1.62 -8.90
N LYS A 11 7.66 -2.88 -9.27
CA LYS A 11 6.56 -3.20 -10.18
C LYS A 11 5.25 -3.43 -9.42
N VAL A 12 4.28 -2.54 -9.63
CA VAL A 12 2.92 -2.69 -9.09
C VAL A 12 2.22 -3.89 -9.74
N PRO A 13 1.71 -4.87 -8.98
CA PRO A 13 1.06 -6.06 -9.53
C PRO A 13 -0.43 -5.82 -9.82
N TYR A 14 -0.71 -4.99 -10.83
CA TYR A 14 -2.09 -4.55 -11.15
C TYR A 14 -3.05 -5.72 -11.44
N ASP A 15 -2.66 -6.64 -12.31
CA ASP A 15 -3.50 -7.77 -12.72
C ASP A 15 -3.75 -8.75 -11.57
N GLU A 16 -2.76 -8.95 -10.71
CA GLU A 16 -2.90 -9.80 -9.53
C GLU A 16 -3.92 -9.20 -8.56
N ILE A 17 -3.81 -7.91 -8.22
CA ILE A 17 -4.75 -7.22 -7.33
C ILE A 17 -6.17 -7.26 -7.90
N PHE A 18 -6.31 -7.04 -9.22
CA PHE A 18 -7.58 -7.13 -9.93
C PHE A 18 -8.20 -8.53 -9.83
N ASN A 19 -7.40 -9.57 -10.07
CA ASN A 19 -7.85 -10.96 -10.02
C ASN A 19 -8.24 -11.38 -8.59
N ILE A 20 -7.44 -11.01 -7.59
CA ILE A 20 -7.73 -11.31 -6.19
C ILE A 20 -9.05 -10.65 -5.77
N PHE A 21 -9.31 -9.39 -6.15
CA PHE A 21 -10.59 -8.75 -5.83
C PHE A 21 -11.76 -9.55 -6.41
N ASN A 22 -11.72 -9.88 -7.70
CA ASN A 22 -12.80 -10.61 -8.36
C ASN A 22 -12.99 -12.04 -7.83
N GLN A 23 -11.92 -12.70 -7.37
CA GLN A 23 -11.98 -14.02 -6.76
C GLN A 23 -12.48 -13.98 -5.31
N THR A 24 -12.09 -12.96 -4.55
CA THR A 24 -12.38 -12.86 -3.11
C THR A 24 -13.75 -12.24 -2.85
N CYS A 25 -14.02 -11.08 -3.45
CA CYS A 25 -15.24 -10.31 -3.25
C CYS A 25 -16.38 -10.84 -4.14
N VAL A 26 -16.80 -12.08 -3.89
CA VAL A 26 -17.82 -12.75 -4.71
C VAL A 26 -19.20 -12.12 -4.57
N SER A 27 -19.46 -11.46 -3.45
CA SER A 27 -20.73 -10.76 -3.20
C SER A 27 -20.78 -9.35 -3.82
N LEU A 28 -19.64 -8.82 -4.29
CA LEU A 28 -19.55 -7.47 -4.86
C LEU A 28 -19.63 -7.48 -6.40
N PRO A 29 -20.00 -6.35 -7.04
CA PRO A 29 -19.96 -6.21 -8.49
C PRO A 29 -18.57 -6.54 -9.07
N LYS A 30 -18.52 -7.38 -10.11
CA LYS A 30 -17.27 -7.76 -10.76
C LYS A 30 -16.62 -6.59 -11.48
N VAL A 31 -15.31 -6.48 -11.34
CA VAL A 31 -14.50 -5.55 -12.12
C VAL A 31 -14.19 -6.20 -13.46
N ILE A 32 -14.61 -5.57 -14.55
CA ILE A 32 -14.40 -6.11 -15.91
C ILE A 32 -13.09 -5.60 -16.52
N LYS A 33 -12.68 -4.38 -16.16
CA LYS A 33 -11.52 -3.71 -16.77
C LYS A 33 -10.78 -2.84 -15.76
N LEU A 34 -9.45 -2.83 -15.87
CA LEU A 34 -8.58 -1.83 -15.26
C LEU A 34 -8.56 -0.56 -16.11
N THR A 35 -9.21 0.49 -15.62
CA THR A 35 -9.15 1.83 -16.19
C THR A 35 -7.92 2.58 -15.66
N SER A 36 -7.54 3.68 -16.29
CA SER A 36 -6.46 4.55 -15.80
C SER A 36 -6.68 5.00 -14.36
N VAL A 37 -7.93 5.35 -14.01
CA VAL A 37 -8.32 5.72 -12.64
C VAL A 37 -8.10 4.58 -11.65
N ARG A 38 -8.52 3.35 -12.00
CA ARG A 38 -8.32 2.16 -11.16
C ARG A 38 -6.84 1.84 -10.98
N CYS A 39 -6.04 1.92 -12.04
CA CYS A 39 -4.60 1.76 -11.95
C CYS A 39 -3.96 2.82 -11.04
N ALA A 40 -4.40 4.08 -11.12
CA ALA A 40 -3.91 5.12 -10.24
C ALA A 40 -4.24 4.85 -8.76
N GLN A 41 -5.45 4.38 -8.46
CA GLN A 41 -5.84 3.99 -7.11
C GLN A 41 -5.03 2.78 -6.60
N ILE A 42 -4.84 1.75 -7.42
CA ILE A 42 -4.01 0.59 -7.09
C ILE A 42 -2.57 1.05 -6.79
N LYS A 43 -1.98 1.86 -7.67
CA LYS A 43 -0.61 2.37 -7.51
C LYS A 43 -0.48 3.17 -6.22
N ALA A 44 -1.47 4.01 -5.87
CA ALA A 44 -1.46 4.78 -4.65
C ALA A 44 -1.48 3.89 -3.40
N ARG A 45 -2.37 2.88 -3.34
CA ARG A 45 -2.41 1.91 -2.23
C ARG A 45 -1.15 1.04 -2.20
N TRP A 46 -0.60 0.67 -3.36
CA TRP A 46 0.64 -0.09 -3.43
C TRP A 46 1.83 0.70 -2.88
N LYS A 47 1.91 2.01 -3.15
CA LYS A 47 2.93 2.88 -2.56
C LYS A 47 2.82 2.96 -1.04
N GLU A 48 1.60 2.98 -0.50
CA GLU A 48 1.35 3.08 0.93
C GLU A 48 1.67 1.78 1.69
N TYR A 49 1.40 0.61 1.10
CA TYR A 49 1.46 -0.66 1.82
C TYR A 49 2.47 -1.68 1.28
N ASN A 50 2.83 -1.56 0.00
CA ASN A 50 3.77 -2.41 -0.75
C ASN A 50 3.68 -3.92 -0.40
N SER A 51 2.46 -4.43 -0.29
CA SER A 51 2.19 -5.78 0.17
C SER A 51 0.89 -6.29 -0.43
N ILE A 52 0.98 -7.37 -1.21
CA ILE A 52 -0.18 -8.07 -1.76
C ILE A 52 -1.08 -8.62 -0.62
N GLY A 53 -0.46 -9.00 0.49
CA GLY A 53 -1.15 -9.48 1.69
C GLY A 53 -2.12 -8.44 2.26
N THR A 54 -1.78 -7.15 2.19
CA THR A 54 -2.67 -6.07 2.62
C THR A 54 -3.94 -6.01 1.77
N PHE A 55 -3.82 -6.13 0.44
CA PHE A 55 -4.97 -6.15 -0.46
C PHE A 55 -5.85 -7.37 -0.22
N ILE A 56 -5.25 -8.56 -0.09
CA ILE A 56 -5.97 -9.80 0.26
C ILE A 56 -6.75 -9.60 1.56
N LYS A 57 -6.12 -9.02 2.58
CA LYS A 57 -6.77 -8.76 3.87
C LYS A 57 -7.97 -7.83 3.73
N VAL A 58 -7.82 -6.69 3.04
CA VAL A 58 -8.93 -5.75 2.81
C VAL A 58 -10.09 -6.40 2.05
N PHE A 59 -9.79 -7.15 1.00
CA PHE A 59 -10.83 -7.80 0.20
C PHE A 59 -11.57 -8.88 0.98
N LYS A 60 -10.86 -9.68 1.80
CA LYS A 60 -11.50 -10.64 2.71
C LYS A 60 -12.38 -9.95 3.75
N MET A 61 -11.88 -8.89 4.41
CA MET A 61 -12.65 -8.14 5.39
C MET A 61 -13.90 -7.48 4.78
N ALA A 62 -13.83 -7.03 3.52
CA ALA A 62 -14.97 -6.51 2.80
C ALA A 62 -16.02 -7.60 2.48
N GLU A 63 -15.59 -8.77 2.03
CA GLU A 63 -16.49 -9.91 1.75
C GLU A 63 -17.13 -10.48 3.02
N GLU A 64 -16.38 -10.53 4.13
CA GLU A 64 -16.86 -11.03 5.42
C GLU A 64 -17.86 -10.07 6.10
N SER A 65 -17.78 -8.78 5.82
CA SER A 65 -18.68 -7.77 6.38
C SER A 65 -20.08 -7.88 5.76
N ASP A 66 -21.11 -8.09 6.58
CA ASP A 66 -22.51 -8.14 6.12
C ASP A 66 -22.99 -6.79 5.58
N PHE A 67 -22.40 -5.69 6.08
CA PHE A 67 -22.71 -4.35 5.62
C PHE A 67 -22.03 -4.05 4.29
N LEU A 68 -20.72 -4.31 4.15
CA LEU A 68 -20.02 -4.01 2.89
C LEU A 68 -20.43 -4.96 1.77
N SER A 69 -20.59 -6.25 2.06
CA SER A 69 -21.05 -7.24 1.07
C SER A 69 -22.53 -7.11 0.71
N GLY A 70 -23.30 -6.31 1.45
CA GLY A 70 -24.74 -6.16 1.26
C GLY A 70 -25.59 -7.34 1.73
N LYS A 71 -25.01 -8.37 2.36
CA LYS A 71 -25.73 -9.53 2.90
C LYS A 71 -26.84 -9.16 3.90
N ASN A 72 -26.69 -8.05 4.63
CA ASN A 72 -27.71 -7.56 5.55
C ASN A 72 -28.79 -6.66 4.91
N ASN A 73 -28.75 -6.47 3.58
CA ASN A 73 -29.68 -5.64 2.82
C ASN A 73 -29.80 -4.17 3.27
N LYS A 74 -28.84 -3.65 4.05
CA LYS A 74 -28.85 -2.23 4.48
C LYS A 74 -28.14 -1.31 3.50
N TRP A 75 -27.11 -1.81 2.83
CA TRP A 75 -26.32 -1.06 1.88
C TRP A 75 -25.63 -2.03 0.91
N ALA A 76 -25.60 -1.69 -0.38
CA ALA A 76 -24.99 -2.50 -1.44
C ALA A 76 -24.09 -1.64 -2.35
N GLY A 77 -23.56 -0.52 -1.83
CA GLY A 77 -22.76 0.43 -2.58
C GLY A 77 -21.26 0.12 -2.60
N CYS A 78 -20.82 -0.98 -1.97
CA CYS A 78 -19.41 -1.37 -1.99
C CYS A 78 -19.04 -1.92 -3.37
N CYS A 79 -17.99 -1.38 -3.96
CA CYS A 79 -17.41 -1.86 -5.20
C CYS A 79 -15.90 -1.61 -5.16
N PHE A 80 -15.17 -2.10 -6.18
CA PHE A 80 -13.72 -1.89 -6.28
C PHE A 80 -13.32 -0.42 -6.13
N ASP A 81 -13.99 0.48 -6.86
CA ASP A 81 -13.63 1.89 -6.90
C ASP A 81 -13.85 2.59 -5.54
N TRP A 82 -14.87 2.17 -4.79
CA TRP A 82 -15.14 2.64 -3.43
C TRP A 82 -14.12 2.09 -2.44
N LEU A 83 -13.85 0.78 -2.50
CA LEU A 83 -12.96 0.09 -1.57
C LEU A 83 -11.50 0.55 -1.69
N MET A 84 -11.09 0.95 -2.89
CA MET A 84 -9.73 1.41 -3.19
C MET A 84 -9.47 2.88 -2.81
N GLN A 85 -10.49 3.62 -2.37
CA GLN A 85 -10.32 4.97 -1.81
C GLN A 85 -9.49 4.89 -0.53
N LYS A 86 -8.62 5.89 -0.31
CA LYS A 86 -7.65 5.89 0.78
C LYS A 86 -8.31 5.69 2.14
N ASP A 87 -9.35 6.48 2.42
CA ASP A 87 -10.10 6.46 3.67
C ASP A 87 -10.87 5.13 3.84
N LYS A 88 -11.46 4.58 2.79
CA LYS A 88 -12.20 3.31 2.88
C LYS A 88 -11.28 2.12 3.11
N PHE A 89 -10.16 2.09 2.41
CA PHE A 89 -9.16 1.04 2.55
C PHE A 89 -8.62 0.95 3.98
N ILE A 90 -8.24 2.09 4.59
CA ILE A 90 -7.79 2.13 5.99
C ILE A 90 -8.91 1.80 6.97
N GLN A 91 -10.13 2.33 6.77
CA GLN A 91 -11.27 2.02 7.64
C GLN A 91 -11.62 0.53 7.65
N VAL A 92 -11.46 -0.16 6.52
CA VAL A 92 -11.63 -1.61 6.42
C VAL A 92 -10.53 -2.32 7.20
N LEU A 93 -9.25 -1.96 7.01
CA LEU A 93 -8.14 -2.52 7.78
C LEU A 93 -8.26 -2.32 9.30
N GLU A 94 -8.81 -1.17 9.72
CA GLU A 94 -9.11 -0.85 11.12
C GLU A 94 -10.28 -1.67 11.70
N GLY A 95 -11.00 -2.41 10.86
CA GLY A 95 -12.14 -3.22 11.26
C GLY A 95 -13.42 -2.43 11.50
N ASN A 96 -13.55 -1.22 10.96
CA ASN A 96 -14.74 -0.37 11.15
C ASN A 96 -16.02 -1.01 10.59
N TYR A 97 -15.89 -1.99 9.72
CA TYR A 97 -16.99 -2.72 9.09
C TYR A 97 -17.11 -4.17 9.55
N ARG A 98 -16.42 -4.58 10.62
CA ARG A 98 -16.53 -5.94 11.17
C ARG A 98 -17.96 -6.20 11.66
N ASN A 99 -18.47 -7.39 11.40
CA ASN A 99 -19.78 -7.81 11.92
C ASN A 99 -19.75 -7.82 13.46
N ILE A 100 -20.76 -7.20 14.05
CA ILE A 100 -21.00 -7.24 15.50
C ILE A 100 -22.00 -8.35 15.74
N GLN A 101 -21.53 -9.51 16.24
CA GLN A 101 -22.44 -10.56 16.68
C GLN A 101 -23.11 -10.12 17.99
N GLY A 102 -24.42 -10.40 18.10
CA GLY A 102 -25.25 -9.96 19.21
C GLY A 102 -24.80 -10.48 20.57
N SER A 103 -24.87 -9.57 21.56
CA SER A 103 -24.71 -9.76 23.01
C SER A 103 -23.30 -10.10 23.54
N ASN A 104 -22.79 -9.17 24.36
CA ASN A 104 -21.77 -9.31 25.41
C ASN A 104 -20.33 -9.74 25.08
N ASN A 105 -19.97 -9.99 23.82
CA ASN A 105 -18.57 -10.19 23.44
C ASN A 105 -18.07 -9.05 22.55
N PHE A 106 -17.80 -7.89 23.15
CA PHE A 106 -16.92 -6.90 22.52
C PHE A 106 -15.53 -7.54 22.40
N LYS A 107 -15.27 -8.26 21.30
CA LYS A 107 -13.90 -8.61 20.95
C LYS A 107 -13.23 -7.29 20.56
N PRO A 108 -12.14 -6.88 21.24
CA PRO A 108 -11.34 -5.73 20.85
C PRO A 108 -11.10 -5.78 19.35
N ARG A 109 -11.05 -4.62 18.69
CA ARG A 109 -10.58 -4.57 17.29
C ARG A 109 -9.21 -5.26 17.30
N ASP A 110 -9.07 -6.38 16.56
CA ASP A 110 -7.79 -7.08 16.43
C ASP A 110 -6.70 -6.04 16.16
N ASN A 111 -5.57 -6.13 16.88
CA ASN A 111 -4.60 -5.06 17.16
C ASN A 111 -4.07 -4.33 15.90
N ALA A 112 -4.92 -3.54 15.24
CA ALA A 112 -4.59 -2.76 14.05
C ALA A 112 -3.41 -1.83 14.35
N VAL A 113 -3.29 -1.38 15.60
CA VAL A 113 -2.17 -0.60 16.11
C VAL A 113 -0.83 -1.33 15.94
N GLU A 114 -0.75 -2.63 16.18
CA GLU A 114 0.49 -3.40 16.01
C GLU A 114 0.81 -3.65 14.53
N TYR A 115 -0.20 -3.92 13.71
CA TYR A 115 -0.04 -4.00 12.25
C TYR A 115 0.46 -2.67 11.67
N TYR A 116 -0.11 -1.54 12.10
CA TYR A 116 0.31 -0.22 11.66
C TYR A 116 1.67 0.19 12.21
N LYS A 117 2.00 -0.13 13.46
CA LYS A 117 3.36 0.06 13.98
C LYS A 117 4.41 -0.69 13.15
N GLU A 118 4.09 -1.88 12.68
CA GLU A 118 5.02 -2.64 11.84
C GLU A 118 5.12 -2.06 10.43
N LEU A 119 4.01 -1.65 9.83
CA LEU A 119 4.01 -0.93 8.54
C LEU A 119 4.76 0.40 8.61
N GLU A 120 4.58 1.17 9.69
CA GLU A 120 5.28 2.44 9.92
C GLU A 120 6.80 2.21 10.04
N LYS A 121 7.24 1.19 10.78
CA LYS A 121 8.66 0.83 10.86
C LYS A 121 9.24 0.48 9.49
N VAL A 122 8.54 -0.33 8.70
CA VAL A 122 8.98 -0.72 7.34
C VAL A 122 9.04 0.50 6.42
N THR A 123 8.04 1.37 6.48
CA THR A 123 7.99 2.62 5.70
C THR A 123 9.12 3.56 6.10
N GLN A 124 9.38 3.73 7.39
CA GLN A 124 10.45 4.59 7.91
C GLN A 124 11.85 4.04 7.59
N GLN A 125 12.05 2.73 7.68
CA GLN A 125 13.29 2.07 7.26
C GLN A 125 13.56 2.24 5.76
N ARG A 126 12.51 2.24 4.92
CA ARG A 126 12.63 2.47 3.49
C ARG A 126 12.94 3.93 3.15
N LEU A 127 12.35 4.89 3.85
CA LEU A 127 12.73 6.32 3.71
C LEU A 127 14.20 6.55 4.08
N ILE A 128 14.69 5.88 5.14
CA ILE A 128 16.11 5.92 5.53
C ILE A 128 17.02 5.18 4.52
N GLY A 129 16.50 4.19 3.80
CA GLY A 129 17.22 3.45 2.74
C GLY A 129 17.30 4.20 1.41
N GLU A 130 16.25 4.93 1.03
CA GLU A 130 16.21 5.78 -0.18
C GLU A 130 17.14 7.00 -0.05
N ASP A 131 17.41 7.48 1.17
CA ASP A 131 18.42 8.50 1.45
C ASP A 131 19.87 7.95 1.40
N ASN A 132 20.07 6.63 1.55
CA ASN A 132 21.40 6.01 1.51
C ASN A 132 21.79 5.45 0.13
N GLU A 133 20.85 5.05 -0.73
CA GLU A 133 21.18 4.63 -2.11
C GLU A 133 21.34 5.82 -3.08
N ASN A 134 20.81 7.00 -2.76
CA ASN A 134 21.10 8.24 -3.50
C ASN A 134 22.38 8.96 -3.06
N ALA A 135 23.04 8.48 -1.99
CA ALA A 135 24.32 9.04 -1.55
C ALA A 135 25.51 8.57 -2.42
N ASP A 136 25.35 7.47 -3.17
CA ASP A 136 26.46 6.79 -3.85
C ASP A 136 26.50 7.01 -5.39
N MET A 137 25.73 7.95 -5.96
CA MET A 137 25.75 8.16 -7.42
C MET A 137 25.72 9.63 -7.92
N GLU A 138 26.14 10.62 -7.12
CA GLU A 138 26.42 11.96 -7.68
C GLU A 138 27.49 12.78 -6.91
N GLU A 139 28.61 12.18 -6.50
CA GLU A 139 29.85 12.95 -6.36
C GLU A 139 30.48 13.10 -7.76
N THR A 140 29.90 13.99 -8.57
CA THR A 140 30.51 14.36 -9.84
C THR A 140 31.85 15.04 -9.57
N VAL A 141 32.87 14.53 -10.25
CA VAL A 141 34.30 14.84 -10.13
C VAL A 141 34.62 16.35 -10.19
N ASP A 142 33.70 17.16 -10.71
CA ASP A 142 33.84 18.63 -10.82
C ASP A 142 33.72 19.38 -9.49
N ASN A 143 32.93 18.88 -8.53
CA ASN A 143 32.69 19.62 -7.28
C ASN A 143 33.91 19.61 -6.34
N LYS A 144 34.71 18.55 -6.38
CA LYS A 144 35.95 18.45 -5.59
C LYS A 144 37.00 19.47 -6.06
N ALA A 145 37.12 19.65 -7.39
CA ALA A 145 38.02 20.62 -8.00
C ALA A 145 37.58 22.07 -7.71
N ILE A 146 36.27 22.34 -7.68
CA ILE A 146 35.73 23.67 -7.33
C ILE A 146 36.02 24.01 -5.86
N ILE A 147 35.81 23.07 -4.94
CA ILE A 147 36.06 23.27 -3.51
C ILE A 147 37.55 23.46 -3.22
N GLU A 148 38.43 22.73 -3.91
CA GLU A 148 39.88 22.85 -3.75
C GLU A 148 40.42 24.19 -4.29
N ASN A 149 39.89 24.67 -5.41
CA ASN A 149 40.19 26.00 -5.93
C ASN A 149 39.70 27.14 -5.02
N MET A 150 38.54 26.98 -4.37
CA MET A 150 38.04 27.95 -3.39
C MET A 150 38.90 28.01 -2.12
N LYS A 151 39.38 26.87 -1.64
CA LYS A 151 40.26 26.79 -0.45
C LYS A 151 41.64 27.41 -0.70
N ASN A 152 42.18 27.27 -1.91
CA ASN A 152 43.46 27.87 -2.27
C ASN A 152 43.37 29.40 -2.49
N LYS A 153 42.22 29.89 -2.95
CA LYS A 153 41.97 31.34 -3.12
C LYS A 153 41.84 32.08 -1.78
N ALA A 154 41.37 31.41 -0.72
CA ALA A 154 41.26 31.97 0.62
C ALA A 154 42.60 32.02 1.41
N ARG A 155 43.67 31.40 0.90
CA ARG A 155 44.99 31.35 1.55
C ARG A 155 46.00 32.38 1.04
N ASN A 156 45.74 32.99 -0.12
CA ASN A 156 46.64 33.94 -0.79
C ASN A 156 46.02 35.34 -0.98
N GLY A 157 45.06 35.72 -0.14
CA GLY A 157 44.43 37.06 -0.11
C GLY A 157 44.58 37.72 1.24
#